data_AF-A0AAU3AZ56-F1
#
_entry.id   AF-A0AAU3AZ56-F1
#
_cell.length_a   1.000
_cell.length_b   1.000
_cell.length_c   1.000
_cell.angle_alpha   90.00
_cell.angle_beta   90.00
_cell.angle_gamma   90.00
#
_symmetry.space_group_name_H-M   'P 1'
#
loop_
_entity.id
_entity.type
_entity.pdbx_description
1 polymer ?
#
loop_
_entity_poly.entity_id
_entity_poly.type
_entity_poly.pdbx_seq_one_letter_code
_entity_poly.pdbx_strand_id
1 'polypeptide(L)'
;MVHLVVHRSARGMRFALSSLMLLTVSAGCAGAQPAGRSPTPPPERTSSQGLLSSAAIDLATHSGTWPTTERTLMSAEVRLVRACMQEKGFRYPAPDPPARAAPEDERAAVELADRSRTGYGISQPPSQATGPGSASVDRYYRTLSAARQRGFDQALNGPPDKKVTVSGTDWGEVRVATAGCDAESRSRLAGSPALWARITYVPERYDNELGRRVTSAPAYLRAMGEWRSCMAGRGLPYGSPEQAQGALRKERQAAGSADVFRRREIAVAVADGECALRAHLPAVSLRVQRDLVSTLSQGEQRTLADLAAHREAALRRARTVL
;
A
#
# COMPACT_ATOMS: atom_id res chain seq x y z
N MET A 1 -4.90 -3.41 -1.28
CA MET A 1 -6.23 -2.79 -1.35
C MET A 1 -6.94 -2.94 0.01
N VAL A 2 -6.59 -2.10 0.98
CA VAL A 2 -7.26 -2.02 2.28
C VAL A 2 -8.43 -1.05 2.11
N HIS A 3 -9.64 -1.58 1.89
CA HIS A 3 -10.84 -0.75 1.88
C HIS A 3 -11.28 -0.49 3.32
N LEU A 4 -10.96 0.71 3.83
CA LEU A 4 -11.64 1.29 4.97
C LEU A 4 -12.32 2.59 4.53
N VAL A 5 -13.61 2.64 4.82
CA VAL A 5 -14.56 3.69 4.49
C VAL A 5 -14.14 5.01 5.14
N VAL A 6 -13.88 6.05 4.32
CA VAL A 6 -13.74 7.43 4.80
C VAL A 6 -14.66 8.34 3.99
N HIS A 7 -15.59 8.98 4.69
CA HIS A 7 -16.50 10.00 4.15
C HIS A 7 -15.72 11.19 3.57
N ARG A 8 -15.95 11.49 2.28
CA ARG A 8 -15.47 12.72 1.61
C ARG A 8 -16.31 13.92 2.06
N SER A 9 -15.68 14.89 2.72
CA SER A 9 -16.19 16.27 2.76
C SER A 9 -15.36 17.13 1.81
N ALA A 10 -16.03 17.63 0.78
CA ALA A 10 -15.51 18.59 -0.17
C ALA A 10 -15.33 19.97 0.47
N ARG A 11 -14.23 20.65 0.16
CA ARG A 11 -14.19 22.10 -0.14
C ARG A 11 -12.79 22.44 -0.64
N GLY A 12 -12.77 23.06 -1.82
CA GLY A 12 -11.54 23.50 -2.47
C GLY A 12 -11.00 24.79 -1.88
N MET A 13 -9.76 25.11 -2.24
CA MET A 13 -9.28 26.48 -2.22
C MET A 13 -8.20 26.66 -3.28
N ARG A 14 -8.38 27.72 -4.06
CA ARG A 14 -7.53 28.20 -5.14
C ARG A 14 -6.22 28.74 -4.56
N PHE A 15 -5.08 28.50 -5.21
CA PHE A 15 -3.87 29.28 -4.98
C PHE A 15 -3.39 29.92 -6.28
N ALA A 16 -3.27 31.24 -6.21
CA ALA A 16 -2.75 32.12 -7.25
C ALA A 16 -1.21 32.09 -7.23
N LEU A 17 -0.62 32.07 -8.42
CA LEU A 17 0.80 32.28 -8.67
C LEU A 17 1.11 33.79 -8.57
N SER A 18 2.13 34.14 -7.79
CA SER A 18 2.82 35.44 -7.89
C SER A 18 4.33 35.22 -7.88
N SER A 19 4.93 35.58 -9.01
CA SER A 19 6.36 35.73 -9.26
C SER A 19 6.98 36.84 -8.40
N LEU A 20 8.27 36.73 -8.04
CA LEU A 20 9.17 37.88 -8.08
C LEU A 20 10.65 37.47 -8.17
N MET A 21 11.31 38.01 -9.21
CA MET A 21 12.75 38.13 -9.36
C MET A 21 13.37 38.98 -8.25
N LEU A 22 14.63 38.70 -7.89
CA LEU A 22 15.59 39.75 -7.51
C LEU A 22 17.02 39.30 -7.85
N LEU A 23 17.60 39.99 -8.84
CA LEU A 23 19.03 40.14 -9.06
C LEU A 23 19.64 40.97 -7.92
N THR A 24 20.86 40.65 -7.48
CA THR A 24 21.78 41.65 -6.94
C THR A 24 23.24 41.24 -7.18
N VAL A 25 24.03 42.28 -7.41
CA VAL A 25 25.36 42.33 -8.01
C VAL A 25 26.46 42.31 -6.93
N SER A 26 27.63 41.87 -7.38
CA SER A 26 28.96 41.76 -6.74
C SER A 26 29.49 42.95 -5.93
N ALA A 27 30.32 42.63 -4.93
CA ALA A 27 31.57 43.36 -4.64
C ALA A 27 32.53 42.45 -3.84
N GLY A 28 33.79 42.38 -4.27
CA GLY A 28 34.87 41.72 -3.53
C GLY A 28 35.58 42.69 -2.58
N CYS A 29 36.32 42.13 -1.61
CA CYS A 29 37.59 42.66 -1.12
C CYS A 29 38.32 41.58 -0.31
N ALA A 30 39.63 41.57 -0.48
CA ALA A 30 40.60 40.66 0.10
C ALA A 30 40.96 41.03 1.55
N GLY A 31 41.50 40.06 2.31
CA GLY A 31 42.46 40.36 3.37
C GLY A 31 42.46 39.44 4.60
N ALA A 32 43.67 39.00 4.94
CA ALA A 32 44.15 38.49 6.22
C ALA A 32 43.90 37.01 6.60
N GLN A 33 44.96 36.21 6.42
CA GLN A 33 45.20 34.93 7.11
C GLN A 33 45.62 35.17 8.57
N PRO A 34 45.03 34.43 9.53
CA PRO A 34 45.67 34.12 10.79
C PRO A 34 46.29 32.72 10.75
N ALA A 35 47.48 32.62 11.33
CA ALA A 35 48.26 31.41 11.51
C ALA A 35 47.57 30.39 12.44
N GLY A 36 47.84 29.11 12.18
CA GLY A 36 47.90 28.06 13.21
C GLY A 36 46.56 27.51 13.72
N ARG A 37 45.93 26.62 12.94
CA ARG A 37 45.05 25.57 13.49
C ARG A 37 45.49 24.21 12.95
N SER A 38 45.72 23.29 13.88
CA SER A 38 45.98 21.88 13.65
C SER A 38 45.02 21.28 12.62
N PRO A 39 45.45 20.31 11.79
CA PRO A 39 44.55 19.68 10.83
C PRO A 39 43.46 18.93 11.58
N THR A 40 42.25 19.50 11.59
CA THR A 40 41.03 18.76 11.86
C THR A 40 40.98 17.62 10.83
N PRO A 41 40.83 16.35 11.25
CA PRO A 41 40.61 15.27 10.29
C PRO A 41 39.41 15.66 9.42
N PRO A 42 39.48 15.49 8.09
CA PRO A 42 38.33 15.75 7.24
C PRO A 42 37.15 14.97 7.83
N PRO A 43 35.94 15.58 7.95
CA PRO A 43 34.78 14.79 8.33
C PRO A 43 34.76 13.61 7.38
N GLU A 44 34.77 12.41 7.95
CA GLU A 44 34.55 11.20 7.19
C GLU A 44 33.35 11.50 6.30
N ARG A 45 33.61 11.56 4.99
CA ARG A 45 32.54 11.47 4.01
C ARG A 45 31.96 10.10 4.29
N THR A 46 30.98 10.04 5.18
CA THR A 46 30.07 8.92 5.29
C THR A 46 29.52 8.81 3.88
N SER A 47 30.04 7.83 3.18
CA SER A 47 29.71 7.54 1.81
C SER A 47 28.20 7.45 1.74
N SER A 48 27.56 8.48 1.19
CA SER A 48 26.14 8.57 0.86
C SER A 48 25.76 7.60 -0.28
N GLN A 49 26.61 6.62 -0.54
CA GLN A 49 26.35 5.47 -1.40
C GLN A 49 25.50 4.49 -0.60
N GLY A 50 24.18 4.58 -0.80
CA GLY A 50 23.19 3.63 -0.29
C GLY A 50 22.28 4.20 0.80
N LEU A 51 21.65 5.37 0.59
CA LEU A 51 20.62 5.90 1.51
C LEU A 51 19.42 4.95 1.69
N LEU A 52 19.20 4.05 0.74
CA LEU A 52 18.08 3.11 0.76
C LEU A 52 18.57 1.72 1.12
N SER A 53 18.14 1.22 2.28
CA SER A 53 18.30 -0.19 2.65
C SER A 53 17.35 -1.08 1.85
N SER A 54 17.60 -2.39 1.82
CA SER A 54 16.66 -3.37 1.25
C SER A 54 15.28 -3.25 1.90
N ALA A 55 15.20 -3.02 3.21
CA ALA A 55 13.96 -2.81 3.93
C ALA A 55 13.19 -1.57 3.45
N ALA A 56 13.88 -0.47 3.10
CA ALA A 56 13.24 0.72 2.56
C ALA A 56 12.69 0.48 1.14
N ILE A 57 13.40 -0.28 0.31
CA ILE A 57 12.95 -0.65 -1.05
C ILE A 57 11.73 -1.60 -0.96
N ASP A 58 11.83 -2.64 -0.13
CA ASP A 58 10.75 -3.59 0.14
C ASP A 58 9.49 -2.87 0.65
N LEU A 59 9.67 -1.87 1.53
CA LEU A 59 8.58 -1.05 2.06
C LEU A 59 7.93 -0.18 0.97
N ALA A 60 8.72 0.45 0.10
CA ALA A 60 8.22 1.33 -0.96
C ALA A 60 7.53 0.60 -2.12
N THR A 61 7.73 -0.72 -2.24
CA THR A 61 7.25 -1.53 -3.37
C THR A 61 6.40 -2.72 -2.93
N HIS A 62 6.07 -2.79 -1.63
CA HIS A 62 5.35 -3.89 -1.00
C HIS A 62 5.89 -5.30 -1.37
N SER A 63 7.20 -5.41 -1.52
CA SER A 63 7.90 -6.60 -2.01
C SER A 63 8.93 -7.14 -1.03
N GLY A 64 9.65 -8.19 -1.42
CA GLY A 64 10.64 -8.87 -0.60
C GLY A 64 10.06 -9.34 0.73
N THR A 65 10.55 -8.79 1.83
CA THR A 65 10.13 -9.16 3.19
C THR A 65 8.82 -8.48 3.63
N TRP A 66 8.28 -7.56 2.84
CA TRP A 66 7.09 -6.80 3.21
C TRP A 66 5.85 -7.68 3.45
N PRO A 67 5.46 -8.65 2.59
CA PRO A 67 4.26 -9.47 2.79
C PRO A 67 4.26 -10.23 4.13
N THR A 68 5.41 -10.81 4.50
CA THR A 68 5.59 -11.54 5.76
C THR A 68 5.64 -10.62 6.97
N THR A 69 6.32 -9.47 6.83
CA THR A 69 6.41 -8.45 7.88
C THR A 69 5.03 -7.88 8.18
N GLU A 70 4.28 -7.53 7.14
CA GLU A 70 2.91 -7.03 7.26
C GLU A 70 1.98 -8.06 7.92
N ARG A 71 2.04 -9.33 7.51
CA ARG A 71 1.25 -10.38 8.18
C ARG A 71 1.57 -10.47 9.67
N THR A 72 2.84 -10.40 10.04
CA THR A 72 3.29 -10.46 11.44
C THR A 72 2.76 -9.28 12.25
N LEU A 73 2.90 -8.06 11.71
CA LEU A 73 2.41 -6.83 12.33
C LEU A 73 0.89 -6.88 12.54
N MET A 74 0.13 -7.23 11.50
CA MET A 74 -1.33 -7.36 11.56
C MET A 74 -1.79 -8.45 12.53
N SER A 75 -1.08 -9.59 12.59
CA SER A 75 -1.43 -10.68 13.51
C SER A 75 -1.23 -10.25 14.97
N ALA A 76 -0.14 -9.54 15.25
CA ALA A 76 0.12 -9.00 16.58
C ALA A 76 -0.90 -7.91 16.97
N GLU A 77 -1.27 -7.01 16.05
CA GLU A 77 -2.31 -6.01 16.27
C GLU A 77 -3.64 -6.68 16.63
N VAL A 78 -4.08 -7.66 15.83
CA VAL A 78 -5.31 -8.42 16.11
C VAL A 78 -5.28 -9.08 17.48
N ARG A 79 -4.16 -9.69 17.89
CA ARG A 79 -4.04 -10.31 19.22
C ARG A 79 -4.13 -9.29 20.36
N LEU A 80 -3.52 -8.12 20.20
CA LEU A 80 -3.60 -7.03 21.19
C LEU A 80 -5.02 -6.44 21.27
N VAL A 81 -5.68 -6.22 20.13
CA VAL A 81 -7.07 -5.74 20.10
C VAL A 81 -7.99 -6.76 20.74
N ARG A 82 -7.83 -8.07 20.46
CA ARG A 82 -8.58 -9.14 21.13
C ARG A 82 -8.45 -9.08 22.64
N ALA A 83 -7.23 -8.94 23.16
CA ALA A 83 -6.97 -8.86 24.60
C ALA A 83 -7.65 -7.62 25.23
N CYS A 84 -7.43 -6.44 24.66
CA CYS A 84 -8.03 -5.20 25.16
C CYS A 84 -9.58 -5.26 25.12
N MET A 85 -10.16 -5.75 24.02
CA MET A 85 -11.62 -5.85 23.90
C MET A 85 -12.19 -6.82 24.94
N GLN A 86 -11.49 -7.92 25.23
CA GLN A 86 -11.88 -8.87 26.27
C GLN A 86 -11.90 -8.22 27.65
N GLU A 87 -10.89 -7.40 27.98
CA GLU A 87 -10.85 -6.63 29.23
C GLU A 87 -11.99 -5.61 29.32
N LYS A 88 -12.45 -5.07 28.18
CA LYS A 88 -13.63 -4.19 28.08
C LYS A 88 -14.96 -4.95 28.05
N GLY A 89 -14.96 -6.28 28.21
CA GLY A 89 -16.17 -7.10 28.24
C GLY A 89 -16.79 -7.35 26.86
N PHE A 90 -15.99 -7.32 25.80
CA PHE A 90 -16.40 -7.62 24.43
C PHE A 90 -15.56 -8.75 23.82
N ARG A 91 -16.19 -9.58 22.98
CA ARG A 91 -15.43 -10.50 22.13
C ARG A 91 -14.96 -9.75 20.88
N TYR A 92 -13.82 -10.13 20.34
CA TYR A 92 -13.33 -9.60 19.05
C TYR A 92 -12.92 -10.75 18.13
N PRO A 93 -13.87 -11.45 17.48
CA PRO A 93 -13.59 -12.66 16.73
C PRO A 93 -12.98 -12.39 15.34
N ALA A 94 -12.14 -11.35 15.20
CA ALA A 94 -11.37 -11.15 13.99
C ALA A 94 -10.44 -12.36 13.80
N PRO A 95 -10.33 -12.96 12.60
CA PRO A 95 -9.36 -14.02 12.31
C PRO A 95 -7.95 -13.43 12.16
N ASP A 96 -6.96 -14.30 12.10
CA ASP A 96 -5.62 -13.86 11.74
C ASP A 96 -5.58 -13.43 10.26
N PRO A 97 -4.76 -12.42 9.92
CA PRO A 97 -4.61 -11.98 8.53
C PRO A 97 -4.13 -13.14 7.64
N PRO A 98 -4.68 -13.29 6.43
CA PRO A 98 -4.25 -14.32 5.51
C PRO A 98 -2.80 -14.10 5.06
N ALA A 99 -2.19 -15.16 4.52
CA ALA A 99 -0.92 -15.00 3.82
C ALA A 99 -1.14 -14.09 2.61
N ARG A 100 -0.20 -13.20 2.37
CA ARG A 100 -0.09 -12.49 1.09
C ARG A 100 0.95 -13.24 0.26
N ALA A 101 0.64 -13.44 -1.01
CA ALA A 101 1.63 -13.94 -1.96
C ALA A 101 2.81 -12.96 -2.05
N ALA A 102 4.00 -13.49 -2.25
CA ALA A 102 5.16 -12.67 -2.59
C ALA A 102 4.97 -12.14 -4.02
N PRO A 103 5.11 -10.83 -4.28
CA PRO A 103 4.98 -10.29 -5.64
C PRO A 103 6.07 -10.82 -6.60
N GLU A 104 7.14 -11.42 -6.07
CA GLU A 104 8.17 -12.14 -6.84
C GLU A 104 7.67 -13.46 -7.43
N ASP A 105 6.64 -14.08 -6.84
CA ASP A 105 6.01 -15.27 -7.42
C ASP A 105 5.04 -14.82 -8.52
N GLU A 106 5.53 -14.81 -9.76
CA GLU A 106 4.72 -14.38 -10.91
C GLU A 106 3.42 -15.18 -11.05
N ARG A 107 3.45 -16.49 -10.72
CA ARG A 107 2.25 -17.35 -10.83
C ARG A 107 1.21 -16.95 -9.81
N ALA A 108 1.64 -16.62 -8.59
CA ALA A 108 0.76 -16.08 -7.56
C ALA A 108 0.29 -14.66 -7.91
N ALA A 109 1.16 -13.80 -8.45
CA ALA A 109 0.85 -12.41 -8.82
C ALA A 109 -0.19 -12.31 -9.95
N VAL A 110 -0.20 -13.26 -10.91
CA VAL A 110 -1.26 -13.32 -11.93
C VAL A 110 -2.52 -14.04 -11.45
N GLU A 111 -2.50 -14.69 -10.29
CA GLU A 111 -3.64 -15.41 -9.71
C GLU A 111 -4.29 -16.41 -10.69
N LEU A 112 -3.49 -17.12 -11.50
CA LEU A 112 -4.00 -17.91 -12.64
C LEU A 112 -5.02 -18.98 -12.20
N ALA A 113 -4.79 -19.61 -11.05
CA ALA A 113 -5.73 -20.57 -10.47
C ALA A 113 -7.09 -19.92 -10.17
N ASP A 114 -7.12 -18.68 -9.69
CA ASP A 114 -8.36 -17.97 -9.36
C ASP A 114 -9.06 -17.49 -10.63
N ARG A 115 -8.29 -16.97 -11.60
CA ARG A 115 -8.81 -16.62 -12.93
C ARG A 115 -9.47 -17.80 -13.63
N SER A 116 -8.93 -19.02 -13.48
CA SER A 116 -9.54 -20.23 -14.02
C SER A 116 -10.86 -20.62 -13.35
N ARG A 117 -11.05 -20.28 -12.07
CA ARG A 117 -12.27 -20.60 -11.31
C ARG A 117 -13.35 -19.53 -11.45
N THR A 118 -12.97 -18.25 -11.41
CA THR A 118 -13.90 -17.13 -11.26
C THR A 118 -13.74 -16.02 -12.30
N GLY A 119 -12.79 -16.13 -13.22
CA GLY A 119 -12.47 -15.05 -14.16
C GLY A 119 -11.91 -13.83 -13.42
N TYR A 120 -12.31 -12.62 -13.84
CA TYR A 120 -11.98 -11.38 -13.14
C TYR A 120 -12.97 -11.05 -12.00
N GLY A 121 -13.96 -11.91 -11.74
CA GLY A 121 -15.03 -11.67 -10.76
C GLY A 121 -16.13 -10.70 -11.22
N ILE A 122 -16.13 -10.25 -12.48
CA ILE A 122 -17.13 -9.34 -13.07
C ILE A 122 -18.53 -9.99 -13.06
N SER A 123 -18.60 -11.31 -13.18
CA SER A 123 -19.86 -12.06 -13.09
C SER A 123 -20.38 -12.27 -11.67
N GLN A 124 -19.62 -11.93 -10.62
CA GLN A 124 -20.04 -12.15 -9.24
C GLN A 124 -20.87 -10.97 -8.69
N PRO A 125 -21.93 -11.24 -7.89
CA PRO A 125 -22.68 -10.18 -7.23
C PRO A 125 -21.78 -9.40 -6.25
N PRO A 126 -22.00 -8.08 -6.06
CA PRO A 126 -21.15 -7.21 -5.23
C PRO A 126 -21.01 -7.63 -3.75
N SER A 127 -21.81 -8.59 -3.27
CA SER A 127 -21.91 -8.97 -1.86
C SER A 127 -20.77 -9.85 -1.34
N GLN A 128 -19.80 -10.25 -2.16
CA GLN A 128 -18.63 -11.04 -1.74
C GLN A 128 -17.37 -10.19 -1.47
N ALA A 129 -17.46 -8.86 -1.54
CA ALA A 129 -16.31 -7.96 -1.41
C ALA A 129 -15.86 -7.65 0.02
N THR A 130 -16.61 -8.07 1.06
CA THR A 130 -16.15 -7.96 2.45
C THR A 130 -15.20 -9.10 2.76
N GLY A 131 -13.92 -8.77 2.99
CA GLY A 131 -12.90 -9.76 3.36
C GLY A 131 -13.33 -10.60 4.58
N PRO A 132 -12.85 -11.85 4.70
CA PRO A 132 -13.31 -12.80 5.73
C PRO A 132 -13.24 -12.26 7.17
N GLY A 133 -12.31 -11.33 7.42
CA GLY A 133 -12.06 -10.78 8.74
C GLY A 133 -13.08 -9.76 9.25
N SER A 134 -13.65 -8.91 8.38
CA SER A 134 -14.73 -8.00 8.80
C SER A 134 -16.00 -8.80 9.06
N ALA A 135 -16.25 -9.86 8.27
CA ALA A 135 -17.48 -10.64 8.34
C ALA A 135 -17.73 -11.31 9.70
N SER A 136 -16.69 -11.73 10.44
CA SER A 136 -16.85 -12.34 11.78
C SER A 136 -17.11 -11.30 12.86
N VAL A 137 -16.38 -10.19 12.85
CA VAL A 137 -16.58 -9.05 13.76
C VAL A 137 -17.96 -8.44 13.53
N ASP A 138 -18.35 -8.20 12.27
CA ASP A 138 -19.66 -7.68 11.88
C ASP A 138 -20.81 -8.60 12.33
N ARG A 139 -20.61 -9.93 12.28
CA ARG A 139 -21.59 -10.89 12.80
C ARG A 139 -21.76 -10.74 14.29
N TYR A 140 -20.67 -10.73 15.06
CA TYR A 140 -20.72 -10.54 16.50
C TYR A 140 -21.34 -9.20 16.88
N TYR A 141 -20.92 -8.12 16.23
CA TYR A 141 -21.42 -6.77 16.44
C TYR A 141 -22.95 -6.68 16.26
N ARG A 142 -23.49 -7.36 15.23
CA ARG A 142 -24.94 -7.43 14.99
C ARG A 142 -25.73 -8.22 16.03
N THR A 143 -25.08 -9.08 16.84
CA THR A 143 -25.74 -9.77 17.96
C THR A 143 -25.88 -8.89 19.21
N LEU A 144 -25.20 -7.74 19.25
CA LEU A 144 -25.22 -6.83 20.39
C LEU A 144 -26.47 -5.95 20.36
N SER A 145 -27.03 -5.64 21.53
CA SER A 145 -28.05 -4.60 21.66
C SER A 145 -27.47 -3.23 21.29
N ALA A 146 -28.31 -2.25 20.92
CA ALA A 146 -27.85 -0.92 20.52
C ALA A 146 -26.98 -0.22 21.60
N ALA A 147 -27.26 -0.44 22.89
CA ALA A 147 -26.43 0.07 23.97
C ALA A 147 -25.05 -0.61 24.01
N ARG A 148 -25.02 -1.94 23.83
CA ARG A 148 -23.77 -2.71 23.76
C ARG A 148 -22.96 -2.41 22.50
N GLN A 149 -23.61 -2.10 21.37
CA GLN A 149 -22.98 -1.63 20.15
C GLN A 149 -22.21 -0.33 20.37
N ARG A 150 -22.85 0.68 21.00
CA ARG A 150 -22.16 1.92 21.37
C ARG A 150 -20.98 1.68 22.30
N GLY A 151 -21.14 0.80 23.29
CA GLY A 151 -20.04 0.40 24.17
C GLY A 151 -18.90 -0.31 23.44
N PHE A 152 -19.22 -1.15 22.46
CA PHE A 152 -18.24 -1.83 21.61
C PHE A 152 -17.47 -0.82 20.77
N ASP A 153 -18.16 0.11 20.11
CA ASP A 153 -17.54 1.15 19.29
C ASP A 153 -16.62 2.04 20.10
N GLN A 154 -17.05 2.43 21.31
CA GLN A 154 -16.25 3.25 22.21
C GLN A 154 -15.04 2.49 22.76
N ALA A 155 -15.17 1.19 23.06
CA ALA A 155 -14.06 0.35 23.49
C ALA A 155 -13.03 0.16 22.36
N LEU A 156 -13.49 -0.13 21.15
CA LEU A 156 -12.62 -0.40 20.00
C LEU A 156 -11.95 0.87 19.49
N ASN A 157 -12.73 1.91 19.20
CA ASN A 157 -12.29 3.11 18.48
C ASN A 157 -11.98 4.31 19.39
N GLY A 158 -12.36 4.24 20.68
CA GLY A 158 -12.29 5.38 21.57
C GLY A 158 -13.30 6.49 21.24
N PRO A 159 -13.22 7.65 21.91
CA PRO A 159 -14.07 8.80 21.62
C PRO A 159 -13.79 9.39 20.23
N PRO A 160 -14.83 9.83 19.48
CA PRO A 160 -14.69 10.28 18.09
C PRO A 160 -13.86 11.57 17.93
N ASP A 161 -13.75 12.38 18.98
CA ASP A 161 -12.96 13.62 19.05
C ASP A 161 -11.46 13.37 19.33
N LYS A 162 -11.11 12.19 19.87
CA LYS A 162 -9.72 11.81 20.17
C LYS A 162 -9.04 11.23 18.93
N LYS A 163 -8.66 12.13 18.02
CA LYS A 163 -7.97 11.78 16.77
C LYS A 163 -6.76 12.67 16.52
N VAL A 164 -5.79 12.14 15.79
CA VAL A 164 -4.63 12.86 15.27
C VAL A 164 -4.62 12.78 13.75
N THR A 165 -4.22 13.87 13.09
CA THR A 165 -4.07 13.91 11.63
C THR A 165 -2.68 13.46 11.23
N VAL A 166 -2.61 12.59 10.22
CA VAL A 166 -1.38 12.16 9.57
C VAL A 166 -1.47 12.56 8.10
N SER A 167 -0.49 13.33 7.65
CA SER A 167 -0.40 13.83 6.27
C SER A 167 0.65 13.05 5.47
N GLY A 168 0.71 13.31 4.16
CA GLY A 168 1.69 12.68 3.27
C GLY A 168 1.31 11.27 2.79
N THR A 169 0.04 10.90 2.95
CA THR A 169 -0.54 9.65 2.41
C THR A 169 -1.01 9.84 0.97
N ASP A 170 -1.30 8.75 0.25
CA ASP A 170 -1.89 8.82 -1.10
C ASP A 170 -3.28 9.49 -1.11
N TRP A 171 -3.96 9.50 0.04
CA TRP A 171 -5.29 10.07 0.24
C TRP A 171 -5.26 11.50 0.80
N GLY A 172 -4.08 12.11 0.86
CA GLY A 172 -3.85 13.38 1.54
C GLY A 172 -3.70 13.18 3.05
N GLU A 173 -4.71 13.63 3.80
CA GLU A 173 -4.71 13.55 5.27
C GLU A 173 -5.63 12.43 5.77
N VAL A 174 -5.14 11.65 6.74
CA VAL A 174 -5.93 10.63 7.43
C VAL A 174 -6.03 10.97 8.92
N ARG A 175 -7.23 10.82 9.49
CA ARG A 175 -7.47 11.01 10.92
C ARG A 175 -7.51 9.65 11.60
N VAL A 176 -6.57 9.40 12.52
CA VAL A 176 -6.50 8.13 13.26
C VAL A 176 -6.85 8.32 14.72
N ALA A 177 -7.58 7.36 15.29
CA ALA A 177 -7.94 7.37 16.70
C ALA A 177 -6.70 7.33 17.60
N THR A 178 -6.72 8.11 18.68
CA THR A 178 -5.66 8.13 19.70
C THR A 178 -6.09 7.46 21.02
N ALA A 179 -7.28 6.88 21.05
CA ALA A 179 -7.83 6.14 22.17
C ALA A 179 -8.58 4.89 21.68
N GLY A 180 -8.96 4.01 22.61
CA GLY A 180 -9.58 2.71 22.31
C GLY A 180 -8.55 1.61 22.05
N CYS A 181 -9.04 0.38 21.93
CA CYS A 181 -8.21 -0.81 21.76
C CYS A 181 -7.36 -0.79 20.49
N ASP A 182 -7.86 -0.18 19.41
CA ASP A 182 -7.06 0.04 18.18
C ASP A 182 -5.88 0.97 18.44
N ALA A 183 -6.09 2.09 19.13
CA ALA A 183 -5.01 3.03 19.42
C ALA A 183 -4.00 2.44 20.41
N GLU A 184 -4.47 1.72 21.42
CA GLU A 184 -3.61 1.08 22.42
C GLU A 184 -2.69 0.02 21.79
N SER A 185 -3.26 -0.87 20.98
CA SER A 185 -2.48 -1.90 20.27
C SER A 185 -1.42 -1.28 19.35
N ARG A 186 -1.79 -0.27 18.55
CA ARG A 186 -0.87 0.46 17.66
C ARG A 186 0.22 1.21 18.43
N SER A 187 -0.12 1.78 19.58
CA SER A 187 0.86 2.41 20.48
C SER A 187 1.85 1.41 21.04
N ARG A 188 1.39 0.21 21.42
CA ARG A 188 2.28 -0.85 21.91
C ARG A 188 3.23 -1.36 20.82
N LEU A 189 2.81 -1.40 19.56
CA LEU A 189 3.63 -1.86 18.44
C LEU A 189 4.57 -0.77 17.91
N ALA A 190 4.07 0.41 17.59
CA ALA A 190 4.85 1.48 16.94
C ALA A 190 5.23 2.65 17.86
N GLY A 191 4.79 2.67 19.12
CA GLY A 191 5.01 3.76 20.06
C GLY A 191 3.93 4.85 20.02
N SER A 192 3.19 4.99 18.91
CA SER A 192 1.99 5.83 18.85
C SER A 192 1.08 5.43 17.67
N PRO A 193 -0.22 5.78 17.70
CA PRO A 193 -1.13 5.54 16.58
C PRO A 193 -0.76 6.37 15.35
N ALA A 194 -0.20 7.57 15.55
CA ALA A 194 0.28 8.42 14.47
C ALA A 194 1.46 7.78 13.73
N LEU A 195 2.44 7.23 14.46
CA LEU A 195 3.57 6.56 13.84
C LEU A 195 3.15 5.26 13.15
N TRP A 196 2.24 4.48 13.75
CA TRP A 196 1.64 3.31 13.09
C TRP A 196 1.00 3.68 11.75
N ALA A 197 0.20 4.74 11.73
CA ALA A 197 -0.43 5.23 10.51
C ALA A 197 0.61 5.68 9.47
N ARG A 198 1.69 6.36 9.89
CA ARG A 198 2.78 6.76 8.99
C ARG A 198 3.49 5.57 8.36
N ILE A 199 3.89 4.56 9.13
CA ILE A 199 4.57 3.36 8.58
C ILE A 199 3.65 2.45 7.75
N THR A 200 2.34 2.74 7.73
CA THR A 200 1.33 2.01 6.95
C THR A 200 0.97 2.76 5.68
N TYR A 201 0.55 4.02 5.78
CA TYR A 201 -0.06 4.75 4.66
C TYR A 201 0.91 5.58 3.83
N VAL A 202 2.04 6.01 4.39
CA VAL A 202 3.03 6.79 3.64
C VAL A 202 3.76 5.92 2.61
N PRO A 203 4.21 4.69 2.94
CA PRO A 203 4.77 3.76 1.94
C PRO A 203 3.83 3.43 0.78
N GLU A 204 2.53 3.26 1.06
CA GLU A 204 1.51 2.98 0.04
C GLU A 204 1.44 4.08 -1.03
N ARG A 205 1.69 5.35 -0.66
CA ARG A 205 1.81 6.44 -1.63
C ARG A 205 2.92 6.18 -2.64
N TYR A 206 4.09 5.77 -2.17
CA TYR A 206 5.24 5.51 -3.03
C TYR A 206 4.99 4.28 -3.90
N ASP A 207 4.40 3.22 -3.34
CA ASP A 207 4.01 2.03 -4.11
C ASP A 207 3.09 2.41 -5.28
N ASN A 208 2.02 3.17 -5.01
CA ASN A 208 1.08 3.64 -6.03
C ASN A 208 1.73 4.58 -7.05
N GLU A 209 2.58 5.51 -6.62
CA GLU A 209 3.28 6.43 -7.50
C GLU A 209 4.26 5.70 -8.44
N LEU A 210 5.10 4.83 -7.87
CA LEU A 210 6.06 4.04 -8.62
C LEU A 210 5.35 3.11 -9.61
N GLY A 211 4.25 2.48 -9.19
CA GLY A 211 3.41 1.65 -10.07
C GLY A 211 2.85 2.43 -11.27
N ARG A 212 2.41 3.68 -11.09
CA ARG A 212 2.00 4.54 -12.22
C ARG A 212 3.16 4.80 -13.19
N ARG A 213 4.37 5.00 -12.67
CA ARG A 213 5.57 5.28 -13.48
C ARG A 213 6.08 4.06 -14.25
N VAL A 214 5.85 2.84 -13.75
CA VAL A 214 6.20 1.58 -14.45
C VAL A 214 5.60 1.53 -15.85
N THR A 215 4.37 2.02 -16.02
CA THR A 215 3.63 1.92 -17.30
C THR A 215 4.30 2.64 -18.47
N SER A 216 5.16 3.62 -18.17
CA SER A 216 5.93 4.38 -19.17
C SER A 216 7.36 3.88 -19.36
N ALA A 217 7.79 2.88 -18.58
CA ALA A 217 9.16 2.39 -18.63
C ALA A 217 9.43 1.55 -19.89
N PRO A 218 10.57 1.74 -20.60
CA PRO A 218 10.86 0.98 -21.82
C PRO A 218 10.83 -0.54 -21.64
N ALA A 219 11.30 -1.05 -20.50
CA ALA A 219 11.27 -2.48 -20.20
C ALA A 219 9.83 -3.02 -20.08
N TYR A 220 8.95 -2.27 -19.40
CA TYR A 220 7.54 -2.62 -19.27
C TYR A 220 6.82 -2.55 -20.62
N LEU A 221 7.08 -1.51 -21.42
CA LEU A 221 6.48 -1.37 -22.75
C LEU A 221 6.85 -2.51 -23.71
N ARG A 222 8.08 -3.05 -23.60
CA ARG A 222 8.50 -4.25 -24.35
C ARG A 222 7.73 -5.50 -23.91
N ALA A 223 7.69 -5.78 -22.60
CA ALA A 223 6.92 -6.90 -22.05
C ALA A 223 5.42 -6.80 -22.41
N MET A 224 4.85 -5.59 -22.36
CA MET A 224 3.50 -5.31 -22.84
C MET A 224 3.31 -5.59 -24.34
N GLY A 225 4.34 -5.37 -25.17
CA GLY A 225 4.34 -5.76 -26.59
C GLY A 225 4.24 -7.27 -26.78
N GLU A 226 4.99 -8.04 -26.00
CA GLU A 226 4.95 -9.51 -26.01
C GLU A 226 3.61 -10.04 -25.52
N TRP A 227 3.08 -9.47 -24.43
CA TRP A 227 1.74 -9.77 -23.92
C TRP A 227 0.66 -9.51 -24.97
N ARG A 228 0.68 -8.35 -25.65
CA ARG A 228 -0.28 -8.01 -26.72
C ARG A 228 -0.22 -9.00 -27.86
N SER A 229 0.98 -9.36 -28.31
CA SER A 229 1.18 -10.33 -29.38
C SER A 229 0.63 -11.72 -29.01
N CYS A 230 0.85 -12.12 -27.76
CA CYS A 230 0.32 -13.36 -27.21
C CYS A 230 -1.22 -13.38 -27.14
N MET A 231 -1.83 -12.29 -26.72
CA MET A 231 -3.29 -12.14 -26.65
C MET A 231 -3.94 -12.08 -28.04
N ALA A 232 -3.33 -11.34 -28.98
CA ALA A 232 -3.76 -11.29 -30.37
C ALA A 232 -3.71 -12.67 -31.04
N GLY A 233 -2.66 -13.46 -30.77
CA GLY A 233 -2.57 -14.86 -31.23
C GLY A 233 -3.66 -15.79 -30.69
N ARG A 234 -4.35 -15.39 -29.60
CA ARG A 234 -5.54 -16.07 -29.05
C ARG A 234 -6.86 -15.45 -29.52
N GLY A 235 -6.83 -14.55 -30.50
CA GLY A 235 -8.03 -13.85 -30.99
C GLY A 235 -8.57 -12.79 -30.02
N LEU A 236 -7.74 -12.30 -29.09
CA LEU A 236 -8.10 -11.29 -28.09
C LEU A 236 -7.22 -10.04 -28.27
N PRO A 237 -7.50 -9.15 -29.25
CA PRO A 237 -6.62 -8.04 -29.61
C PRO A 237 -6.74 -6.84 -28.64
N TYR A 238 -6.63 -7.09 -27.34
CA TYR A 238 -6.62 -6.05 -26.33
C TYR A 238 -5.24 -5.38 -26.26
N GLY A 239 -5.23 -4.05 -26.15
CA GLY A 239 -4.05 -3.22 -25.98
C GLY A 239 -3.50 -3.20 -24.55
N SER A 240 -4.30 -3.57 -23.55
CA SER A 240 -3.84 -3.76 -22.16
C SER A 240 -4.79 -4.67 -21.36
N PRO A 241 -4.34 -5.24 -20.22
CA PRO A 241 -5.21 -5.96 -19.29
C PRO A 241 -6.43 -5.14 -18.83
N GLU A 242 -6.24 -3.84 -18.57
CA GLU A 242 -7.32 -2.93 -18.17
C GLU A 242 -8.35 -2.76 -19.30
N GLN A 243 -7.90 -2.72 -20.56
CA GLN A 243 -8.81 -2.69 -21.70
C GLN A 243 -9.62 -3.98 -21.81
N ALA A 244 -9.00 -5.15 -21.58
CA ALA A 244 -9.70 -6.44 -21.56
C ALA A 244 -10.79 -6.46 -20.48
N GLN A 245 -10.46 -6.05 -19.24
CA GLN A 245 -11.45 -5.94 -18.16
C GLN A 245 -12.54 -4.91 -18.46
N GLY A 246 -12.17 -3.75 -19.02
CA GLY A 246 -13.11 -2.70 -19.39
C GLY A 246 -14.10 -3.14 -20.48
N ALA A 247 -13.64 -3.89 -21.47
CA ALA A 247 -14.49 -4.49 -22.50
C ALA A 247 -15.47 -5.50 -21.88
N LEU A 248 -15.00 -6.42 -21.03
CA LEU A 248 -15.84 -7.39 -20.34
C LEU A 248 -16.89 -6.73 -19.44
N ARG A 249 -16.55 -5.64 -18.72
CA ARG A 249 -17.53 -4.89 -17.92
C ARG A 249 -18.66 -4.31 -18.79
N LYS A 250 -18.34 -3.79 -19.97
CA LYS A 250 -19.34 -3.30 -20.94
C LYS A 250 -20.18 -4.46 -21.51
N GLU A 251 -19.54 -5.57 -21.87
CA GLU A 251 -20.23 -6.78 -22.34
C GLU A 251 -21.21 -7.30 -21.28
N ARG A 252 -20.82 -7.31 -19.99
CA ARG A 252 -21.70 -7.75 -18.91
C ARG A 252 -22.99 -6.94 -18.81
N GLN A 253 -22.89 -5.62 -18.98
CA GLN A 253 -24.05 -4.71 -18.94
C GLN A 253 -25.04 -4.99 -20.08
N ALA A 254 -24.54 -5.50 -21.21
CA ALA A 254 -25.35 -5.84 -22.38
C ALA A 254 -25.76 -7.32 -22.46
N ALA A 255 -25.17 -8.20 -21.63
CA ALA A 255 -25.34 -9.64 -21.75
C ALA A 255 -26.68 -10.13 -21.18
N GLY A 256 -27.42 -10.92 -21.97
CA GLY A 256 -28.65 -11.58 -21.53
C GLY A 256 -28.43 -12.82 -20.67
N SER A 257 -27.39 -13.62 -20.95
CA SER A 257 -27.09 -14.85 -20.18
C SER A 257 -25.86 -14.68 -19.30
N ALA A 258 -26.04 -14.88 -18.00
CA ALA A 258 -24.96 -14.79 -17.03
C ALA A 258 -23.89 -15.89 -17.21
N ASP A 259 -24.29 -17.09 -17.63
CA ASP A 259 -23.38 -18.23 -17.79
C ASP A 259 -22.52 -18.13 -19.04
N VAL A 260 -23.11 -17.65 -20.14
CA VAL A 260 -22.36 -17.38 -21.39
C VAL A 260 -21.30 -16.32 -21.12
N PHE A 261 -21.68 -15.23 -20.43
CA PHE A 261 -20.74 -14.20 -20.03
C PHE A 261 -19.65 -14.76 -19.10
N ARG A 262 -19.99 -15.57 -18.10
CA ARG A 262 -19.01 -16.15 -17.17
C ARG A 262 -17.96 -16.99 -17.90
N ARG A 263 -18.37 -17.85 -18.85
CA ARG A 263 -17.42 -18.63 -19.66
C ARG A 263 -16.51 -17.73 -20.48
N ARG A 264 -17.05 -16.67 -21.09
CA ARG A 264 -16.27 -15.68 -21.84
C ARG A 264 -15.27 -14.95 -20.94
N GLU A 265 -15.70 -14.50 -19.77
CA GLU A 265 -14.86 -13.84 -18.78
C GLU A 265 -13.69 -14.73 -18.35
N ILE A 266 -13.96 -15.99 -17.97
CA ILE A 266 -12.92 -16.95 -17.57
C ILE A 266 -11.92 -17.16 -18.70
N ALA A 267 -12.38 -17.38 -19.94
CA ALA A 267 -11.49 -17.59 -21.08
C ALA A 267 -10.55 -16.39 -21.31
N VAL A 268 -11.05 -15.16 -21.22
CA VAL A 268 -10.23 -13.95 -21.36
C VAL A 268 -9.28 -13.78 -20.18
N ALA A 269 -9.71 -14.04 -18.94
CA ALA A 269 -8.88 -13.91 -17.75
C ALA A 269 -7.72 -14.92 -17.73
N VAL A 270 -7.99 -16.17 -18.12
CA VAL A 270 -6.97 -17.22 -18.25
C VAL A 270 -5.96 -16.85 -19.33
N ALA A 271 -6.43 -16.43 -20.52
CA ALA A 271 -5.55 -15.99 -21.59
C ALA A 271 -4.66 -14.81 -21.17
N ASP A 272 -5.21 -13.82 -20.47
CA ASP A 272 -4.46 -12.69 -19.93
C ASP A 272 -3.37 -13.16 -18.95
N GLY A 273 -3.71 -14.06 -18.03
CA GLY A 273 -2.76 -14.58 -17.03
C GLY A 273 -1.63 -15.39 -17.65
N GLU A 274 -1.94 -16.28 -18.60
CA GLU A 274 -0.94 -17.05 -19.33
C GLU A 274 -0.02 -16.15 -20.18
N CYS A 275 -0.59 -15.16 -20.85
CA CYS A 275 0.20 -14.21 -21.64
C CYS A 275 1.05 -13.30 -20.76
N ALA A 276 0.57 -12.91 -19.58
CA ALA A 276 1.33 -12.13 -18.62
C ALA A 276 2.54 -12.92 -18.10
N LEU A 277 2.36 -14.21 -17.79
CA LEU A 277 3.45 -15.10 -17.40
C LEU A 277 4.46 -15.29 -18.54
N ARG A 278 3.99 -15.51 -19.77
CA ARG A 278 4.88 -15.67 -20.93
C ARG A 278 5.74 -14.43 -21.18
N ALA A 279 5.18 -13.24 -20.97
CA ALA A 279 5.87 -11.97 -21.14
C ALA A 279 6.63 -11.50 -19.88
N HIS A 280 6.63 -12.31 -18.81
CA HIS A 280 7.18 -11.95 -17.50
C HIS A 280 6.70 -10.59 -16.99
N LEU A 281 5.44 -10.24 -17.26
CA LEU A 281 4.90 -8.91 -17.01
C LEU A 281 4.95 -8.54 -15.52
N PRO A 282 4.59 -9.43 -14.56
CA PRO A 282 4.75 -9.16 -13.13
C PRO A 282 6.21 -8.94 -12.72
N ALA A 283 7.14 -9.81 -13.12
CA ALA A 283 8.55 -9.67 -12.74
C ALA A 283 9.19 -8.40 -13.34
N VAL A 284 8.87 -8.08 -14.60
CA VAL A 284 9.33 -6.85 -15.26
C VAL A 284 8.77 -5.63 -14.53
N SER A 285 7.48 -5.64 -14.19
CA SER A 285 6.83 -4.56 -13.45
C SER A 285 7.52 -4.32 -12.10
N LEU A 286 7.66 -5.37 -11.29
CA LEU A 286 8.28 -5.29 -9.97
C LEU A 286 9.73 -4.81 -10.04
N ARG A 287 10.53 -5.35 -10.97
CA ARG A 287 11.92 -4.91 -11.16
C ARG A 287 12.00 -3.42 -11.49
N VAL A 288 11.22 -2.96 -12.47
CA VAL A 288 11.16 -1.53 -12.83
C VAL A 288 10.74 -0.69 -11.64
N GLN A 289 9.73 -1.13 -10.88
CA GLN A 289 9.25 -0.41 -9.70
C GLN A 289 10.35 -0.28 -8.63
N ARG A 290 11.10 -1.35 -8.37
CA ARG A 290 12.25 -1.36 -7.44
C ARG A 290 13.39 -0.46 -7.93
N ASP A 291 13.69 -0.48 -9.23
CA ASP A 291 14.70 0.41 -9.83
C ASP A 291 14.29 1.89 -9.69
N LEU A 292 12.99 2.20 -9.84
CA LEU A 292 12.48 3.57 -9.73
C LEU A 292 12.61 4.14 -8.30
N VAL A 293 12.77 3.32 -7.25
CA VAL A 293 12.95 3.83 -5.88
C VAL A 293 14.21 4.71 -5.78
N SER A 294 15.28 4.39 -6.51
CA SER A 294 16.51 5.19 -6.48
C SER A 294 16.37 6.56 -7.15
N THR A 295 15.27 6.78 -7.89
CA THR A 295 14.96 8.05 -8.56
C THR A 295 14.14 9.01 -7.72
N LEU A 296 13.67 8.57 -6.54
CA LEU A 296 12.99 9.42 -5.57
C LEU A 296 13.94 10.53 -5.08
N SER A 297 13.38 11.67 -4.68
CA SER A 297 14.18 12.77 -4.13
C SER A 297 14.89 12.35 -2.84
N GLN A 298 15.99 13.02 -2.48
CA GLN A 298 16.71 12.73 -1.22
C GLN A 298 15.80 12.84 0.03
N GLY A 299 14.80 13.73 0.01
CA GLY A 299 13.83 13.85 1.11
C GLY A 299 12.91 12.62 1.23
N GLU A 300 12.47 12.08 0.10
CA GLU A 300 11.64 10.88 0.05
C GLU A 300 12.44 9.63 0.43
N GLN A 301 13.68 9.52 -0.04
CA GLN A 301 14.57 8.43 0.34
C GLN A 301 14.83 8.41 1.86
N ARG A 302 15.11 9.57 2.47
CA ARG A 302 15.23 9.70 3.93
C ARG A 302 13.94 9.31 4.65
N THR A 303 12.80 9.77 4.14
CA THR A 303 11.49 9.41 4.70
C THR A 303 11.27 7.90 4.69
N LEU A 304 11.58 7.21 3.59
CA LEU A 304 11.46 5.75 3.50
C LEU A 304 12.43 5.03 4.43
N ALA A 305 13.67 5.51 4.56
CA ALA A 305 14.64 4.93 5.47
C ALA A 305 14.18 5.03 6.94
N ASP A 306 13.68 6.20 7.36
CA ASP A 306 13.15 6.43 8.71
C ASP A 306 11.94 5.52 8.99
N LEU A 307 11.00 5.43 8.04
CA LEU A 307 9.81 4.59 8.19
C LEU A 307 10.16 3.10 8.22
N ALA A 308 11.15 2.66 7.44
CA ALA A 308 11.66 1.29 7.49
C ALA A 308 12.23 0.95 8.87
N ALA A 309 13.05 1.82 9.45
CA ALA A 309 13.61 1.63 10.79
C ALA A 309 12.51 1.54 11.88
N HIS A 310 11.48 2.40 11.80
CA HIS A 310 10.33 2.33 12.70
C HIS A 310 9.51 1.04 12.51
N ARG A 311 9.33 0.60 11.27
CA ARG A 311 8.61 -0.63 10.94
C ARG A 311 9.35 -1.87 11.43
N GLU A 312 10.67 -1.91 11.33
CA GLU A 312 11.49 -2.98 11.91
C GLU A 312 11.40 -3.02 13.45
N ALA A 313 11.41 -1.85 14.10
CA ALA A 313 11.20 -1.77 15.55
C ALA A 313 9.81 -2.30 15.94
N ALA A 314 8.77 -1.97 15.17
CA ALA A 314 7.43 -2.52 15.37
C ALA A 314 7.38 -4.03 15.13
N LEU A 315 8.09 -4.54 14.13
CA LEU A 315 8.19 -5.98 13.86
C LEU A 315 8.84 -6.74 15.03
N ARG A 316 9.90 -6.18 15.63
CA ARG A 316 10.52 -6.76 16.83
C ARG A 316 9.51 -6.86 17.99
N ARG A 317 8.73 -5.81 18.23
CA ARG A 317 7.67 -5.85 19.27
C ARG A 317 6.55 -6.82 18.92
N ALA A 318 6.11 -6.87 17.67
CA ALA A 318 5.09 -7.80 17.21
C ALA A 318 5.47 -9.26 17.47
N ARG A 319 6.74 -9.63 17.26
CA ARG A 319 7.25 -10.97 17.57
C ARG A 319 7.21 -11.34 19.06
N THR A 320 7.17 -10.36 19.97
CA THR A 320 7.00 -10.63 21.42
C THR A 320 5.54 -10.81 21.82
N VAL A 321 4.61 -10.41 20.96
CA VAL A 321 3.17 -10.55 21.19
C VAL A 321 2.66 -11.92 20.72
N LEU A 322 3.23 -12.44 19.63
CA LEU A 322 2.88 -13.73 19.02
C LEU A 322 3.56 -14.87 19.75
#